data_AF-A0A9P9RQX6-F1
#
_entry.id   AF-A0A9P9RQX6-F1
#
_cell.length_a   1.000
_cell.length_b   1.000
_cell.length_c   1.000
_cell.angle_alpha   90.00
_cell.angle_beta   90.00
_cell.angle_gamma   90.00
#
_symmetry.space_group_name_H-M   'P 1'
#
loop_
_entity.id
_entity.type
_entity.pdbx_description
1 polymer ?
#
loop_
_entity_poly.entity_id
_entity_poly.type
_entity_poly.pdbx_seq_one_letter_code
_entity_poly.pdbx_strand_id
1 'polypeptide(L)' 'LLKIFPRQNDNEEELIRCSLSIRTLEKPLDFEFSALSYTWRNPTIRRDILIDGVLISVIENLEASLKQLR' A
#
# COMPACT_ATOMS: atom_id res chain seq x y z
N LEU A 1 -10.30 0.28 1.26
CA LEU A 1 -9.76 0.34 -0.11
C LEU A 1 -8.48 1.16 -0.10
N LEU A 2 -7.38 0.58 -0.54
CA LEU A 2 -6.10 1.27 -0.71
C LEU A 2 -5.96 1.62 -2.19
N LYS A 3 -5.78 2.89 -2.51
CA LYS A 3 -5.45 3.35 -3.85
C LYS A 3 -3.97 3.68 -3.89
N ILE A 4 -3.22 3.06 -4.81
CA ILE A 4 -1.78 3.31 -4.99
C ILE A 4 -1.61 4.32 -6.12
N PHE A 5 -0.78 5.34 -5.92
CA PHE A 5 -0.47 6.33 -6.95
C PHE A 5 0.75 5.91 -7.77
N PRO A 6 0.77 6.20 -9.09
CA PRO A 6 1.92 5.87 -9.93
C PRO A 6 3.16 6.64 -9.48
N ARG A 7 4.33 6.07 -9.78
CA ARG A 7 5.63 6.70 -9.56
C ARG A 7 5.72 7.98 -10.39
N GLN A 8 6.19 9.07 -9.78
CA GLN A 8 6.26 10.38 -10.45
C GLN A 8 7.62 10.61 -11.12
N ASN A 9 8.69 10.04 -10.56
CA ASN A 9 10.07 10.22 -11.05
C ASN A 9 10.81 8.89 -11.16
N ASP A 10 11.83 8.81 -12.00
CA ASP A 10 12.72 7.63 -12.09
C ASP A 10 13.65 7.44 -10.87
N ASN A 11 13.33 7.99 -9.70
CA ASN A 11 14.00 7.68 -8.45
C ASN A 11 13.43 6.42 -7.77
N GLU A 12 14.23 5.35 -7.62
CA GLU A 12 13.79 4.08 -7.01
C GLU A 12 13.51 4.21 -5.51
N GLU A 13 14.08 5.24 -4.89
CA GLU A 13 13.88 5.59 -3.49
C GLU A 13 12.63 6.46 -3.26
N GLU A 14 11.84 6.76 -4.30
CA GLU A 14 10.59 7.49 -4.13
C GLU A 14 9.59 6.68 -3.28
N LEU A 15 9.16 7.30 -2.17
CA LEU A 15 8.15 6.74 -1.27
C LEU A 15 6.88 6.36 -2.02
N ILE A 16 6.34 5.19 -1.69
CA ILE A 16 5.04 4.75 -2.20
C ILE A 16 3.97 5.67 -1.64
N ARG A 17 3.16 6.26 -2.51
CA ARG A 17 2.02 7.10 -2.14
C ARG A 17 0.74 6.31 -2.29
N CYS A 18 -0.07 6.33 -1.25
CA CYS A 18 -1.37 5.70 -1.21
C CYS A 18 -2.44 6.63 -0.66
N SER A 19 -3.70 6.31 -0.92
CA SER A 19 -4.85 6.87 -0.22
C SER A 19 -5.69 5.75 0.36
N LEU A 20 -6.13 5.89 1.62
CA LEU A 20 -6.90 4.89 2.32
C LEU A 20 -8.36 5.34 2.48
N SER A 21 -9.27 4.55 1.93
CA SER A 21 -10.72 4.77 2.06
C SER A 21 -11.38 3.61 2.79
N ILE A 22 -12.02 3.87 3.93
CA ILE A 22 -12.83 2.87 4.64
C ILE A 22 -14.22 2.82 3.98
N ARG A 23 -14.79 1.61 3.87
CA ARG A 23 -16.13 1.37 3.31
C ARG A 23 -16.92 0.46 4.25
N THR A 24 -18.20 0.74 4.41
CA THR A 24 -19.15 -0.10 5.15
C THR A 24 -19.87 -1.03 4.17
N LEU A 25 -20.20 -2.25 4.62
CA LEU A 25 -20.87 -3.29 3.82
C LEU A 25 -22.39 -3.08 3.72
N GLU A 26 -22.89 -1.89 4.05
CA GLU A 26 -24.33 -1.59 4.15
C GLU A 26 -25.03 -1.60 2.78
N LYS A 27 -24.27 -1.63 1.68
CA LYS A 27 -24.76 -1.87 0.32
C LYS A 27 -23.90 -2.92 -0.37
N PRO A 28 -24.48 -3.72 -1.30
CA PRO A 28 -23.68 -4.50 -2.23
C PRO A 28 -22.70 -3.56 -2.93
N LEU A 29 -21.42 -3.88 -2.84
CA LEU A 29 -20.37 -3.09 -3.47
C LEU A 29 -20.19 -3.61 -4.90
N ASP A 30 -20.22 -2.72 -5.88
CA ASP A 30 -19.93 -3.05 -7.29
C ASP A 30 -18.41 -3.27 -7.55
N PHE A 31 -17.65 -3.69 -6.52
CA PHE A 31 -16.20 -3.79 -6.57
C PHE A 31 -15.74 -5.15 -6.05
N GLU A 32 -14.82 -5.77 -6.79
CA GLU A 32 -14.11 -6.96 -6.35
C GLU A 32 -12.94 -6.57 -5.44
N PHE A 33 -12.77 -7.29 -4.33
CA PHE A 33 -11.67 -7.09 -3.39
C PHE A 33 -10.67 -8.23 -3.50
N SER A 34 -9.41 -7.87 -3.74
CA SER A 34 -8.29 -8.82 -3.66
C SER A 34 -7.54 -8.63 -2.34
N ALA A 35 -7.32 -9.72 -1.62
CA ALA A 35 -6.49 -9.72 -0.43
C ALA A 35 -5.01 -9.88 -0.82
N LEU A 36 -4.13 -9.06 -0.25
CA LEU A 36 -2.69 -9.19 -0.40
C LEU A 36 -2.12 -10.05 0.73
N SER A 37 -1.53 -11.20 0.39
CA SER A 37 -0.78 -12.03 1.33
C SER A 37 0.70 -11.66 1.26
N TYR A 38 1.15 -10.82 2.18
CA TYR A 38 2.53 -10.30 2.21
C TYR A 38 3.39 -10.85 3.35
N THR A 39 2.90 -11.75 4.22
CA THR A 39 3.55 -12.15 5.49
C THR A 39 4.88 -12.92 5.39
N TRP A 40 5.39 -13.20 4.19
CA TRP A 40 6.57 -14.02 3.98
C TRP A 40 7.85 -13.16 4.01
N ARG A 41 8.43 -12.89 5.19
CA ARG A 41 9.82 -12.35 5.42
C ARG A 41 10.04 -11.94 6.88
N ASN A 42 11.23 -11.39 7.17
CA ASN A 42 11.58 -10.81 8.46
C ASN A 42 10.64 -9.63 8.82
N PRO A 43 9.83 -9.73 9.89
CA PRO A 43 8.90 -8.68 10.29
C PRO A 43 9.58 -7.49 10.99
N THR A 44 10.88 -7.54 11.26
CA THR A 44 11.59 -6.47 11.97
C THR A 44 12.10 -5.37 11.04
N ILE A 45 12.25 -5.66 9.74
CA ILE A 45 12.71 -4.68 8.75
C ILE A 45 11.50 -3.85 8.32
N ARG A 46 11.60 -2.52 8.53
CA ARG A 46 10.54 -1.57 8.20
C ARG A 46 10.98 -0.57 7.14
N ARG A 47 10.03 -0.11 6.35
CA ARG A 47 10.16 0.91 5.32
C ARG A 47 8.99 1.88 5.43
N ASP A 48 9.23 3.13 5.05
CA ASP A 48 8.20 4.14 5.14
C ASP A 48 7.41 4.27 3.83
N ILE A 49 6.11 4.48 3.96
CA ILE A 49 5.20 4.82 2.86
C ILE A 49 4.37 6.03 3.24
N LEU A 50 3.80 6.72 2.26
CA LEU A 50 2.91 7.86 2.45
C LEU A 50 1.46 7.41 2.24
N ILE A 51 0.62 7.57 3.26
CA ILE A 51 -0.84 7.38 3.16
C ILE A 51 -1.51 8.71 3.47
N ASP A 52 -2.20 9.29 2.48
CA ASP A 52 -2.90 10.57 2.63
C ASP A 52 -2.01 11.69 3.21
N GLY A 53 -0.73 11.69 2.81
CA GLY A 53 0.29 12.65 3.27
C GLY A 53 0.95 12.31 4.61
N VAL A 54 0.50 11.27 5.30
CA VAL A 54 1.06 10.78 6.56
C VAL A 54 2.09 9.69 6.31
N LEU A 55 3.25 9.80 6.96
CA LEU A 55 4.33 8.83 6.86
C LEU A 55 4.06 7.66 7.81
N ILE A 56 3.98 6.46 7.26
CA ILE A 56 3.63 5.23 7.97
C ILE A 56 4.73 4.19 7.75
N SER A 57 5.25 3.66 8.85
CA SER A 57 6.28 2.62 8.82
C SER A 57 5.65 1.24 8.69
N VAL A 58 5.82 0.62 7.53
CA VAL A 58 5.32 -0.72 7.20
C VAL A 58 6.47 -1.72 7.16
N ILE A 59 6.14 -3.00 7.23
CA ILE A 59 7.12 -4.06 7.00
C ILE A 59 7.57 -4.09 5.53
N GLU A 60 8.84 -4.41 5.29
CA GLU A 60 9.47 -4.32 3.96
C GLU A 60 8.76 -5.17 2.88
N ASN A 61 8.20 -6.31 3.27
CA ASN A 61 7.42 -7.15 2.37
C ASN A 61 6.13 -6.48 1.87
N LEU A 62 5.41 -5.76 2.73
CA LEU A 62 4.26 -4.97 2.31
C LEU A 62 4.71 -3.87 1.34
N GLU A 63 5.81 -3.18 1.66
CA GLU A 63 6.38 -2.16 0.78
C GLU A 63 6.75 -2.72 -0.61
N ALA A 64 7.44 -3.87 -0.64
CA ALA A 64 7.80 -4.54 -1.89
C ALA A 64 6.58 -5.01 -2.69
N SER A 65 5.56 -5.57 -2.02
CA SER A 65 4.30 -5.94 -2.68
C SER A 65 3.57 -4.73 -3.25
N LEU A 66 3.55 -3.60 -2.53
CA LEU A 66 2.96 -2.36 -3.02
C LEU A 66 3.74 -1.79 -4.22
N LYS A 67 5.08 -1.91 -4.23
CA LYS A 67 5.92 -1.54 -5.39
C LYS A 67 5.59 -2.35 -6.65
N GLN A 68 5.26 -3.63 -6.53
CA GLN A 68 4.90 -4.49 -7.66
C GLN A 68 3.53 -4.15 -8.26
N LEU A 69 2.64 -3.59 -7.44
CA LEU A 69 1.28 -3.18 -7.84
C LEU A 69 1.20 -1.72 -8.32
N ARG A 70 2.26 -0.94 -8.06
CA ARG A 70 2.38 0.46 -8.47
C ARG A 70 2.72 0.55 -9.95
#